data_AF-A0AAW3U9Z7-F1
#
_entry.id   AF-A0AAW3U9Z7-F1
#
_cell.length_a   1.000
_cell.length_b   1.000
_cell.length_c   1.000
_cell.angle_alpha   90.00
_cell.angle_beta   90.00
_cell.angle_gamma   90.00
#
_symmetry.space_group_name_H-M   'P 1'
#
loop_
_entity.id
_entity.type
_entity.pdbx_description
1 polymer ?
#
loop_
_entity_poly.entity_id
_entity_poly.type
_entity_poly.pdbx_seq_one_letter_code
_entity_poly.pdbx_strand_id
1 'polypeptide(L)'
;MSSKRYTDEFKIEAVRQVIDRGFKVAEVAERLGVTTHSLYAWLRKFGKPGVVQRAEVDQSAEVRRLKAELRRVTEERDILKKAAAYFAKG
;
A
#
# COMPACT_ATOMS: atom_id res chain seq x y z
N MET A 1 14.78 16.74 -18.76
CA MET A 1 14.21 15.70 -19.64
C MET A 1 12.69 15.83 -19.65
N SER A 2 12.08 16.00 -20.82
CA SER A 2 10.62 16.06 -20.95
C SER A 2 10.03 14.68 -20.65
N SER A 3 9.17 14.56 -19.63
CA SER A 3 8.47 13.31 -19.37
C SER A 3 7.44 13.10 -20.48
N LYS A 4 7.59 12.05 -21.30
CA LYS A 4 6.51 11.63 -22.20
C LYS A 4 5.27 11.34 -21.36
N ARG A 5 4.19 12.09 -21.60
CA ARG A 5 2.89 11.85 -20.97
C ARG A 5 2.14 10.83 -21.81
N TYR A 6 1.86 9.68 -21.21
CA TYR A 6 0.98 8.66 -21.77
C TYR A 6 -0.46 8.89 -21.29
N THR A 7 -1.44 8.60 -22.15
CA THR A 7 -2.86 8.61 -21.76
C THR A 7 -3.14 7.48 -20.78
N ASP A 8 -4.25 7.57 -20.04
CA ASP A 8 -4.58 6.52 -19.08
C ASP A 8 -5.05 5.24 -19.79
N GLU A 9 -5.69 5.36 -20.96
CA GLU A 9 -6.05 4.23 -21.82
C GLU A 9 -4.81 3.43 -22.24
N PHE A 10 -3.74 4.13 -22.64
CA PHE A 10 -2.48 3.49 -23.01
C PHE A 10 -1.87 2.72 -21.83
N LYS A 11 -1.86 3.33 -20.64
CA LYS A 11 -1.31 2.70 -19.43
C LYS A 11 -2.12 1.48 -19.02
N ILE A 12 -3.45 1.57 -19.10
CA ILE A 12 -4.36 0.46 -18.78
C ILE A 12 -4.11 -0.71 -19.73
N GLU A 13 -4.01 -0.47 -21.04
CA GLU A 13 -3.76 -1.56 -21.99
C GLU A 13 -2.38 -2.20 -21.78
N ALA A 14 -1.35 -1.41 -21.46
CA ALA A 14 -0.03 -1.94 -21.09
C ALA A 14 -0.10 -2.84 -19.85
N VAL A 15 -0.91 -2.46 -18.84
CA VAL A 15 -1.11 -3.26 -17.63
C VAL A 15 -1.90 -4.55 -17.92
N ARG A 16 -2.93 -4.50 -18.78
CA ARG A 16 -3.68 -5.71 -19.22
C ARG A 16 -2.79 -6.73 -19.91
N GLN A 17 -1.81 -6.30 -20.70
CA GLN A 17 -0.85 -7.22 -21.31
C GLN A 17 -0.06 -8.03 -20.26
N VAL A 18 0.23 -7.44 -19.11
CA VAL A 18 0.93 -8.13 -18.01
C VAL A 18 -0.03 -8.99 -17.19
N ILE A 19 -1.18 -8.45 -16.79
CA ILE A 19 -2.11 -9.12 -15.86
C ILE A 19 -2.97 -10.16 -16.57
N ASP A 20 -3.62 -9.77 -17.67
CA ASP A 20 -4.63 -10.59 -18.33
C ASP A 20 -3.95 -11.58 -19.30
N ARG A 21 -2.88 -11.16 -19.97
CA ARG A 21 -2.17 -11.98 -20.97
C ARG A 21 -0.89 -12.64 -20.43
N GLY A 22 -0.48 -12.31 -19.21
CA GLY A 22 0.66 -12.95 -18.54
C GLY A 22 2.04 -12.62 -19.09
N PHE A 23 2.19 -11.57 -19.92
CA PHE A 23 3.49 -11.20 -20.46
C PHE A 23 4.42 -10.65 -19.38
N LYS A 24 5.73 -10.83 -19.56
CA LYS A 24 6.74 -10.29 -18.64
C LYS A 24 6.78 -8.76 -18.77
N VAL A 25 6.92 -8.08 -17.63
CA VAL A 25 7.04 -6.60 -17.57
C VAL A 25 8.16 -6.09 -18.47
N ALA A 26 9.31 -6.76 -18.50
CA ALA A 26 10.45 -6.38 -19.35
C ALA A 26 10.11 -6.42 -20.85
N GLU A 27 9.44 -7.49 -21.29
CA GLU A 27 9.04 -7.70 -22.69
C GLU A 27 7.99 -6.65 -23.13
N VAL A 28 6.99 -6.40 -22.29
CA VAL A 28 5.98 -5.37 -22.56
C VAL A 28 6.59 -3.97 -22.58
N ALA A 29 7.52 -3.68 -21.67
CA ALA A 29 8.19 -2.40 -21.61
C ALA A 29 9.03 -2.13 -22.86
N GLU A 30 9.80 -3.14 -23.29
CA GLU A 30 10.60 -3.09 -24.52
C GLU A 30 9.72 -2.88 -25.76
N ARG A 31 8.66 -3.70 -25.91
CA ARG A 31 7.73 -3.62 -27.05
C ARG A 31 7.03 -2.26 -27.16
N LEU A 32 6.68 -1.66 -26.02
CA LEU A 32 5.97 -0.38 -25.97
C LEU A 32 6.91 0.83 -25.94
N GLY A 33 8.23 0.62 -25.89
CA GLY A 33 9.22 1.70 -25.82
C GLY A 33 9.13 2.51 -24.52
N VAL A 34 8.75 1.86 -23.41
CA VAL A 34 8.61 2.48 -22.08
C VAL A 34 9.62 1.88 -21.11
N THR A 35 9.91 2.58 -20.01
CA THR A 35 10.77 2.00 -18.98
C THR A 35 10.01 0.98 -18.15
N THR A 36 10.68 -0.10 -17.75
CA THR A 36 10.13 -1.11 -16.81
C THR A 36 9.63 -0.47 -15.52
N HIS A 37 10.34 0.54 -15.00
CA HIS A 37 9.93 1.33 -13.85
C HIS A 37 8.56 2.00 -14.05
N SER A 38 8.31 2.59 -15.22
CA SER A 38 7.00 3.21 -15.53
C SER A 38 5.89 2.17 -15.56
N LEU A 39 6.17 1.00 -16.14
CA LEU A 39 5.20 -0.07 -16.23
C LEU A 39 4.86 -0.66 -14.86
N TYR A 40 5.84 -0.82 -13.96
CA TYR A 40 5.58 -1.19 -12.56
C TYR A 40 4.75 -0.15 -11.81
N ALA A 41 4.99 1.15 -12.06
CA ALA A 41 4.16 2.21 -11.47
C ALA A 41 2.71 2.14 -11.97
N TRP A 42 2.50 1.82 -13.25
CA TRP A 42 1.16 1.62 -13.82
C TRP A 42 0.48 0.36 -13.28
N LEU A 43 1.21 -0.75 -13.12
CA LEU A 43 0.72 -1.97 -12.48
C LEU A 43 0.23 -1.69 -11.06
N ARG A 44 0.95 -0.89 -10.27
CA ARG A 44 0.48 -0.47 -8.94
C ARG A 44 -0.79 0.35 -8.99
N LYS A 45 -0.93 1.24 -9.99
CA LYS A 45 -2.05 2.19 -10.09
C LYS A 45 -3.31 1.55 -10.70
N PHE A 46 -3.17 0.80 -11.78
CA PHE A 46 -4.26 0.26 -12.59
C PHE A 46 -4.42 -1.26 -12.45
N GLY A 47 -3.46 -1.96 -11.86
CA GLY A 47 -3.44 -3.42 -11.79
C GLY A 47 -4.26 -4.04 -10.66
N LYS A 48 -4.78 -3.23 -9.72
CA LYS A 48 -5.77 -3.69 -8.76
C LYS A 48 -7.12 -3.05 -9.08
N PRO A 49 -8.25 -3.80 -9.02
CA PRO A 49 -9.57 -3.22 -9.09
C PRO A 49 -9.68 -2.09 -8.05
N GLY A 50 -10.27 -0.95 -8.41
CA GLY A 50 -10.33 0.22 -7.53
C GLY A 50 -10.93 -0.05 -6.13
N VAL A 51 -11.78 -1.08 -6.03
CA VAL A 51 -12.35 -1.58 -4.77
C VAL A 51 -11.28 -2.17 -3.84
N VAL A 52 -10.33 -2.94 -4.40
CA VAL A 52 -9.25 -3.58 -3.62
C VAL A 52 -8.25 -2.54 -3.12
N GLN A 53 -7.93 -1.54 -3.95
CA GLN A 53 -7.08 -0.42 -3.52
C GLN A 53 -7.71 0.39 -2.38
N ARG A 54 -9.01 0.68 -2.46
CA ARG A 54 -9.70 1.42 -1.40
C ARG A 54 -9.79 0.62 -0.11
N ALA A 55 -10.14 -0.67 -0.21
CA ALA A 55 -10.19 -1.58 0.94
C ALA A 55 -8.84 -1.70 1.66
N GLU A 56 -7.72 -1.84 0.92
CA GLU A 56 -6.37 -1.88 1.53
C GLU A 56 -6.01 -0.56 2.22
N VAL A 57 -6.36 0.59 1.63
CA VAL A 57 -6.10 1.90 2.24
C VAL A 57 -6.89 2.06 3.54
N ASP A 58 -8.17 1.71 3.53
CA ASP A 58 -9.05 1.78 4.70
C ASP A 58 -8.58 0.83 5.81
N GLN A 59 -8.26 -0.43 5.46
CA GLN A 59 -7.68 -1.39 6.40
C GLN A 59 -6.35 -0.89 6.99
N SER A 60 -5.49 -0.25 6.20
CA SER A 60 -4.23 0.30 6.70
C SER A 60 -4.46 1.43 7.73
N ALA A 61 -5.50 2.24 7.55
CA ALA A 61 -5.86 3.32 8.47
C ALA A 61 -6.39 2.77 9.79
N GLU A 62 -7.23 1.74 9.72
CA GLU A 62 -7.75 1.05 10.89
C GLU A 62 -6.65 0.36 11.70
N VAL A 63 -5.71 -0.34 11.04
CA VAL A 63 -4.55 -0.94 11.70
C VAL A 63 -3.70 0.12 12.41
N ARG A 64 -3.51 1.31 11.82
CA ARG A 64 -2.77 2.41 12.47
C ARG A 64 -3.52 2.91 13.71
N ARG A 65 -4.84 3.08 13.63
CA ARG A 65 -5.68 3.49 14.76
C ARG A 65 -5.62 2.45 15.89
N LEU A 66 -5.84 1.18 15.58
CA LEU A 66 -5.80 0.09 16.57
C LEU A 66 -4.44 -0.03 17.24
N LYS A 67 -3.33 0.14 16.51
CA LYS A 67 -1.99 0.16 17.11
C LYS A 67 -1.78 1.35 18.05
N ALA A 68 -2.36 2.51 17.76
CA ALA A 68 -2.27 3.67 18.63
C ALA A 68 -3.09 3.47 19.91
N GLU A 69 -4.30 2.93 19.78
CA GLU A 69 -5.18 2.62 20.91
C GLU A 69 -4.56 1.54 21.81
N LEU A 70 -4.01 0.47 21.22
CA LEU A 70 -3.31 -0.57 21.96
C LEU A 70 -2.14 -0.03 22.78
N ARG A 71 -1.34 0.90 22.22
CA ARG A 71 -0.24 1.55 22.97
C ARG A 71 -0.78 2.33 24.15
N ARG A 72 -1.79 3.17 23.94
CA ARG A 72 -2.41 3.97 25.00
C ARG A 72 -2.92 3.10 26.14
N VAL A 73 -3.72 2.08 25.86
CA VAL A 73 -4.28 1.20 26.92
C VAL A 73 -3.20 0.39 27.62
N THR A 74 -2.12 0.04 26.90
CA THR A 74 -0.96 -0.64 27.50
C THR A 74 -0.24 0.27 28.49
N GLU A 75 -0.01 1.54 28.13
CA GLU A 75 0.59 2.54 29.01
C GLU A 75 -0.27 2.81 30.24
N GLU A 76 -1.60 3.01 30.07
CA GLU A 76 -2.54 3.20 31.17
C GLU A 76 -2.49 2.02 32.16
N ARG A 77 -2.54 0.78 31.64
CA ARG A 77 -2.41 -0.44 32.45
C ARG A 77 -1.09 -0.47 33.21
N ASP A 78 0.02 -0.12 32.56
CA ASP A 78 1.34 -0.19 33.17
C ASP A 78 1.53 0.87 34.25
N ILE A 79 0.94 2.06 34.09
CA ILE A 79 0.87 3.09 35.13
C ILE A 79 0.09 2.56 36.34
N LEU A 80 -1.09 1.98 36.13
CA LEU A 80 -1.91 1.43 37.21
C LEU A 80 -1.20 0.30 37.96
N LYS A 81 -0.51 -0.59 37.24
CA LYS A 81 0.31 -1.64 37.85
C LYS A 81 1.43 -1.08 38.71
N LYS A 82 2.14 -0.05 38.23
CA LYS A 82 3.19 0.63 39.01
C LYS A 82 2.63 1.30 40.26
N ALA A 83 1.48 1.96 40.15
CA ALA A 83 0.82 2.58 41.30
C ALA A 83 0.40 1.53 42.35
N ALA A 84 -0.27 0.45 41.93
CA ALA A 84 -0.66 -0.63 42.82
C ALA A 84 0.55 -1.26 43.54
N ALA A 85 1.66 -1.48 42.83
CA ALA A 85 2.89 -1.99 43.42
C ALA A 85 3.54 -1.02 44.41
N TYR A 86 3.41 0.29 44.20
CA TYR A 86 3.87 1.30 45.16
C TYR A 86 3.02 1.28 46.44
N PHE A 87 1.68 1.26 46.32
CA PHE A 87 0.77 1.21 47.47
C PHE A 87 0.86 -0.09 48.27
N ALA A 88 1.20 -1.23 47.66
CA ALA A 88 1.37 -2.51 48.35
C ALA A 88 2.68 -2.64 49.14
N LYS A 89 3.63 -1.70 49.00
CA LYS A 89 4.91 -1.67 49.73
C LYS A 89 4.91 -0.70 50.92
N GLY A 90 3.81 0.03 51.14
CA GLY A 90 3.60 0.93 52.27
C GLY A 90 2.93 0.24 53.45
#